data_AF-A0A2E4N7K0-F1
#
_entry.id   AF-A0A2E4N7K0-F1
#
_cell.length_a   1.000
_cell.length_b   1.000
_cell.length_c   1.000
_cell.angle_alpha   90.00
_cell.angle_beta   90.00
_cell.angle_gamma   90.00
#
_symmetry.space_group_name_H-M   'P 1'
#
loop_
_entity.id
_entity.type
_entity.pdbx_description
1 polymer ?
#
loop_
_entity_poly.entity_id
_entity_poly.type
_entity_poly.pdbx_seq_one_letter_code
_entity_poly.pdbx_strand_id
1 'polypeptide(L)'
;MKENEIELKIQALVDGELTESEAEQIRECMGNDVRFQILYAQLIQTKDLISKHEMPRILPESGDFYWAKIAQEIGAVEPANQGSNNSLVIKWLFRRLAPLLGIAAIVLLITLQQPSMLDLDIEFESDHELELVDDDIEVMTFNSFDDSMSIVWLDYSMDLQKDYMELWLD
;
A
#
# COMPACT_ATOMS: atom_id res chain seq x y z
N MET A 1 17.15 30.66 -4.23
CA MET A 1 16.22 29.51 -4.21
C MET A 1 17.02 28.27 -4.56
N LYS A 2 16.78 27.12 -3.91
CA LYS A 2 17.46 25.89 -4.33
C LYS A 2 16.91 25.46 -5.69
N GLU A 3 17.71 24.75 -6.48
CA GLU A 3 17.31 24.28 -7.82
C GLU A 3 16.01 23.47 -7.79
N ASN A 4 15.92 22.47 -6.91
CA ASN A 4 14.72 21.66 -6.72
C ASN A 4 13.47 22.48 -6.34
N GLU A 5 13.64 23.56 -5.57
CA GLU A 5 12.53 24.43 -5.19
C GLU A 5 12.01 25.22 -6.39
N ILE A 6 12.88 25.59 -7.34
CA ILE A 6 12.50 26.22 -8.60
C ILE A 6 11.73 25.21 -9.46
N GLU A 7 12.19 23.97 -9.57
CA GLU A 7 11.51 22.90 -10.33
C GLU A 7 10.09 22.66 -9.79
N LEU A 8 9.92 22.57 -8.47
CA LEU A 8 8.59 22.43 -7.85
C LEU A 8 7.69 23.63 -8.12
N LYS A 9 8.24 24.85 -8.08
CA LYS A 9 7.45 26.06 -8.43
C LYS A 9 7.10 26.11 -9.92
N ILE A 10 7.95 25.59 -10.81
CA ILE A 10 7.61 25.43 -12.23
C ILE A 10 6.45 24.44 -12.39
N GLN A 11 6.43 23.35 -11.64
CA GLN A 11 5.29 22.42 -11.63
C GLN A 11 4.01 23.12 -11.14
N ALA A 12 4.07 23.80 -9.99
CA ALA A 12 2.93 24.57 -9.46
C ALA A 12 2.44 25.65 -10.43
N LEU A 13 3.35 26.26 -11.21
CA LEU A 13 2.99 27.20 -12.28
C LEU A 13 2.19 26.53 -13.40
N VAL A 14 2.57 25.31 -13.80
CA VAL A 14 1.85 24.52 -14.82
C VAL A 14 0.48 24.07 -14.31
N ASP A 15 0.39 23.73 -13.02
CA ASP A 15 -0.84 23.29 -12.36
C ASP A 15 -1.80 24.45 -12.04
N GLY A 16 -1.29 25.69 -12.01
CA GLY A 16 -2.08 26.90 -11.74
C GLY A 16 -2.27 27.18 -10.26
N GLU A 17 -1.43 26.61 -9.41
CA GLU A 17 -1.50 26.74 -7.94
C GLU A 17 -0.74 27.96 -7.40
N LEU A 18 0.06 28.63 -8.24
CA LEU A 18 0.79 29.84 -7.85
C LEU A 18 -0.09 31.09 -7.88
N THR A 19 0.21 32.03 -6.98
CA THR A 19 -0.33 33.39 -7.07
C THR A 19 0.26 34.13 -8.29
N GLU A 20 -0.43 35.16 -8.79
CA GLU A 20 0.06 35.95 -9.94
C GLU A 20 1.46 36.55 -9.69
N SER A 21 1.74 36.99 -8.46
CA SER A 21 3.05 37.54 -8.11
C SER A 21 4.16 36.48 -8.13
N GLU A 22 3.86 35.23 -7.76
CA GLU A 22 4.83 34.14 -7.75
C GLU A 22 5.06 33.60 -9.16
N ALA A 23 4.01 33.49 -9.95
CA ALA A 23 4.10 33.10 -11.35
C ALA A 23 5.07 34.01 -12.12
N GLU A 24 5.06 35.30 -11.83
CA GLU A 24 5.87 36.29 -12.56
C GLU A 24 7.34 36.17 -12.19
N GLN A 25 7.64 35.92 -10.92
CA GLN A 25 9.00 35.64 -10.45
C GLN A 25 9.57 34.36 -11.08
N ILE A 26 8.74 33.32 -11.22
CA ILE A 26 9.16 32.05 -11.84
C ILE A 26 9.38 32.21 -13.34
N ARG A 27 8.52 32.98 -14.04
CA ARG A 27 8.71 33.31 -15.45
C ARG A 27 10.00 34.09 -15.70
N GLU A 28 10.32 35.05 -14.84
CA GLU A 28 11.59 35.78 -14.89
C GLU A 28 12.79 34.85 -14.63
N CYS A 29 12.67 33.95 -13.65
CA CYS A 29 13.70 32.95 -13.35
C CYS A 29 13.96 32.01 -14.54
N MET A 30 12.88 31.53 -15.20
CA MET A 30 12.95 30.73 -16.42
C MET A 30 13.59 31.49 -17.59
N GLY A 31 13.37 32.80 -17.70
CA GLY A 31 13.98 33.63 -18.75
C GLY A 31 15.51 33.60 -18.74
N ASN A 32 16.12 33.31 -17.59
CA ASN A 32 17.57 33.27 -17.40
C ASN A 32 18.20 31.87 -17.53
N ASP A 33 17.40 30.80 -17.57
CA ASP A 33 17.90 29.42 -17.63
C ASP A 33 17.11 28.55 -18.62
N VAL A 34 17.82 28.08 -19.66
CA VAL A 34 17.26 27.24 -20.72
C VAL A 34 16.74 25.90 -20.17
N ARG A 35 17.35 25.35 -19.11
CA ARG A 35 16.92 24.07 -18.53
C ARG A 35 15.50 24.15 -17.97
N PHE A 36 15.18 25.25 -17.29
CA PHE A 36 13.83 25.47 -16.74
C PHE A 36 12.79 25.72 -17.83
N GLN A 37 13.18 26.34 -18.95
CA GLN A 37 12.29 26.46 -20.11
C GLN A 37 11.97 25.10 -20.73
N ILE A 38 12.97 24.21 -20.85
CA ILE A 38 12.78 22.85 -21.34
C ILE A 38 11.85 22.08 -20.40
N LEU A 39 12.09 22.15 -19.08
CA LEU A 39 11.23 21.50 -18.09
C LEU A 39 9.78 21.98 -18.18
N TYR A 40 9.57 23.29 -18.23
CA TYR A 40 8.24 23.88 -18.39
C TYR A 40 7.53 23.39 -19.67
N ALA A 41 8.23 23.38 -20.80
CA ALA A 41 7.68 22.90 -22.06
C ALA A 41 7.34 21.40 -22.03
N GLN A 42 8.14 20.58 -21.35
CA GLN A 42 7.87 19.16 -21.17
C GLN A 42 6.64 18.93 -20.28
N LEU A 43 6.52 19.66 -19.17
CA LEU A 43 5.37 19.56 -18.25
C LEU A 43 4.06 19.95 -18.94
N ILE A 44 4.06 21.02 -19.74
CA ILE A 44 2.88 21.43 -20.53
C ILE A 44 2.49 20.34 -21.54
N GLN A 45 3.46 19.76 -22.25
CA GLN A 45 3.19 18.66 -23.19
C GLN A 45 2.62 17.43 -22.49
N THR A 46 3.17 17.06 -21.33
CA THR A 46 2.66 15.93 -20.54
C THR A 46 1.25 16.19 -20.04
N LYS A 47 0.96 17.40 -19.52
CA LYS A 47 -0.38 17.80 -19.08
C LYS A 47 -1.39 17.73 -20.22
N ASP A 48 -1.01 18.22 -21.41
CA ASP A 48 -1.85 18.14 -22.62
C ASP A 48 -2.08 16.68 -23.07
N LEU A 49 -1.04 15.85 -23.04
CA LEU A 49 -1.14 14.43 -23.37
C LEU A 49 -2.08 13.71 -22.40
N ILE A 50 -1.94 13.94 -21.10
CA ILE A 50 -2.83 13.37 -20.08
C ILE A 50 -4.26 13.85 -20.32
N SER A 51 -4.48 15.16 -20.46
CA SER A 51 -5.81 15.73 -20.65
C SER A 51 -6.52 15.20 -21.90
N LYS A 52 -5.78 14.91 -22.99
CA LYS A 52 -6.32 14.33 -24.22
C LYS A 52 -6.69 12.86 -24.12
N HIS A 53 -6.00 12.10 -23.26
CA HIS A 53 -6.18 10.65 -23.12
C HIS A 53 -6.92 10.26 -21.84
N GLU A 54 -7.25 11.23 -20.98
CA GLU A 54 -8.05 10.99 -19.80
C GLU A 54 -9.48 10.63 -20.20
N MET A 55 -9.93 9.46 -19.76
CA MET A 55 -11.29 9.01 -20.03
C MET A 55 -12.27 9.88 -19.22
N PRO A 56 -13.22 10.58 -19.86
CA PRO A 56 -14.12 11.47 -19.15
C PRO A 56 -14.96 10.65 -18.16
N ARG A 57 -14.75 10.88 -16.87
CA ARG A 57 -15.61 10.35 -15.81
C ARG A 57 -16.65 11.40 -15.46
N ILE A 58 -17.86 11.19 -15.96
CA ILE A 58 -19.00 12.01 -15.60
C ILE A 58 -19.52 11.51 -14.26
N LEU A 59 -19.50 12.38 -13.25
CA LEU A 59 -20.19 12.12 -12.00
C LEU A 59 -21.69 12.36 -12.19
N PRO A 60 -22.58 11.51 -11.62
CA PRO A 60 -24.03 11.67 -11.77
C PRO A 60 -24.56 12.92 -11.07
N GLU A 61 -23.91 13.34 -9.99
CA GLU A 61 -24.23 14.54 -9.22
C GLU A 61 -23.12 15.59 -9.34
N SER A 62 -23.41 16.83 -8.94
CA SER A 62 -22.40 17.91 -8.91
C SER A 62 -21.24 17.59 -7.96
N GLY A 63 -20.05 18.11 -8.24
CA GLY A 63 -18.89 17.96 -7.36
C GLY A 63 -19.17 18.45 -5.93
N ASP A 64 -19.92 19.54 -5.78
CA ASP A 64 -20.29 20.10 -4.48
C ASP A 64 -21.08 19.13 -3.60
N PHE A 65 -21.94 18.30 -4.21
CA PHE A 65 -22.68 17.26 -3.48
C PHE A 65 -21.71 16.25 -2.84
N TYR A 66 -20.72 15.79 -3.59
CA TYR A 66 -19.71 14.86 -3.09
C TYR A 66 -18.79 15.51 -2.06
N TRP A 67 -18.34 16.75 -2.29
CA TRP A 67 -17.53 17.48 -1.32
C TRP A 67 -18.28 17.71 -0.01
N ALA A 68 -19.57 18.04 -0.05
CA ALA A 68 -20.40 18.14 1.15
C ALA A 68 -20.51 16.81 1.89
N LYS A 69 -20.70 15.69 1.17
CA LYS A 69 -20.73 14.35 1.74
C LYS A 69 -19.41 13.96 2.39
N ILE A 70 -18.28 14.26 1.74
CA ILE A 70 -16.94 14.03 2.29
C ILE A 70 -16.74 14.84 3.57
N ALA A 71 -17.08 16.14 3.55
CA ALA A 71 -16.98 17.00 4.72
C ALA A 71 -17.85 16.49 5.89
N GLN A 72 -19.05 16.01 5.59
CA GLN A 72 -19.95 15.41 6.58
C GLN A 72 -19.37 14.12 7.18
N GLU A 73 -18.82 13.23 6.35
CA GLU A 73 -18.28 11.95 6.83
C GLU A 73 -17.02 12.15 7.68
N ILE A 74 -16.12 13.06 7.26
CA ILE A 74 -14.97 13.47 8.07
C ILE A 74 -15.46 14.01 9.43
N GLY A 75 -16.43 14.93 9.40
CA GLY A 75 -17.01 15.50 10.62
C GLY A 75 -17.78 14.49 11.49
N ALA A 76 -18.26 13.38 10.93
CA ALA A 76 -18.99 12.33 11.65
C ALA A 76 -18.06 11.31 12.33
N VAL A 77 -16.85 11.13 11.81
CA VAL A 77 -15.81 10.28 12.44
C VAL A 77 -15.20 10.96 13.67
N GLU A 78 -15.14 12.29 13.70
CA GLU A 78 -14.47 13.05 14.77
C GLU A 78 -15.18 13.09 16.15
N PRO A 79 -16.53 13.03 16.30
CA PRO A 79 -17.16 13.05 17.64
C PRO A 79 -17.40 11.68 18.29
N ALA A 80 -17.17 10.55 17.61
CA ALA A 80 -17.46 9.22 18.18
C ALA A 80 -16.47 8.77 19.28
N ASN A 81 -15.38 9.51 19.50
CA ASN A 81 -14.41 9.23 20.57
C ASN A 81 -14.72 9.91 21.90
N GLN A 82 -15.89 10.55 22.04
CA GLN A 82 -16.38 11.01 23.34
C GLN A 82 -17.17 9.90 24.06
N GLY A 83 -16.42 9.09 24.81
CA GLY A 83 -16.85 8.62 26.13
C GLY A 83 -17.89 7.50 26.20
N SER A 84 -17.60 6.31 25.67
CA SER A 84 -18.18 5.08 26.21
C SER A 84 -17.29 4.51 27.32
N ASN A 85 -17.50 5.01 28.55
CA ASN A 85 -16.80 4.56 29.77
C ASN A 85 -17.01 3.06 30.06
N ASN A 86 -17.94 2.38 29.37
CA ASN A 86 -18.20 0.95 29.50
C ASN A 86 -17.07 0.08 28.92
N SER A 87 -16.27 0.60 27.98
CA SER A 87 -15.17 -0.16 27.36
C SER A 87 -14.04 -0.49 28.35
N LEU A 88 -13.77 0.41 29.30
CA LEU A 88 -12.64 0.31 30.23
C LEU A 88 -12.86 -0.76 31.32
N VAL A 89 -14.09 -0.87 31.85
CA VAL A 89 -14.44 -1.87 32.86
C VAL A 89 -14.47 -3.28 32.25
N ILE A 90 -15.03 -3.41 31.05
CA ILE A 90 -15.10 -4.68 30.32
C ILE A 90 -13.69 -5.14 29.92
N LYS A 91 -12.83 -4.26 29.39
CA LYS A 91 -11.42 -4.58 29.10
C LYS A 91 -10.63 -4.99 30.35
N TRP A 92 -10.85 -4.34 31.48
CA TRP A 92 -10.17 -4.69 32.74
C TRP A 92 -10.60 -6.09 33.25
N LEU A 93 -11.89 -6.41 33.15
CA LEU A 93 -12.45 -7.70 33.55
C LEU A 93 -11.96 -8.84 32.63
N PHE A 94 -11.97 -8.64 31.31
CA PHE A 94 -11.40 -9.59 30.35
C PHE A 94 -9.90 -9.78 30.55
N ARG A 95 -9.15 -8.72 30.87
CA ARG A 95 -7.70 -8.83 31.17
C ARG A 95 -7.41 -9.67 32.43
N ARG A 96 -8.36 -9.79 33.35
CA ARG A 96 -8.21 -10.62 34.56
C ARG A 96 -8.71 -12.06 34.39
N LEU A 97 -9.68 -12.28 33.50
CA LEU A 97 -10.27 -13.61 33.24
C LEU A 97 -9.61 -14.37 32.07
N ALA A 98 -8.95 -13.67 31.14
CA ALA A 98 -8.23 -14.27 30.01
C ALA A 98 -7.19 -15.34 30.41
N PRO A 99 -6.33 -15.15 31.44
CA PRO A 99 -5.33 -16.17 31.76
C PRO A 99 -5.93 -17.48 32.27
N LEU A 100 -7.08 -17.45 32.95
CA LEU A 100 -7.76 -18.66 33.44
C LEU A 100 -8.43 -19.43 32.30
N LEU A 101 -9.02 -18.73 31.34
CA LEU A 101 -9.63 -19.36 30.16
C LEU A 101 -8.58 -19.98 29.24
N GLY A 102 -7.41 -19.32 29.11
CA GLY A 102 -6.27 -19.87 28.36
C GLY A 102 -5.73 -21.16 28.96
N ILE A 103 -5.55 -21.23 30.28
CA ILE A 103 -5.07 -22.46 30.95
C ILE A 103 -6.09 -23.60 30.79
N ALA A 104 -7.39 -23.34 30.93
CA ALA A 104 -8.42 -24.35 30.73
C ALA A 104 -8.47 -24.87 29.28
N ALA A 105 -8.28 -23.99 28.29
CA ALA A 105 -8.21 -24.37 26.89
C ALA A 105 -6.96 -25.22 26.57
N ILE A 106 -5.80 -24.87 27.15
CA ILE A 106 -4.56 -25.64 27.00
C ILE A 106 -4.69 -27.02 27.65
N VAL A 107 -5.24 -27.11 28.87
CA VAL A 107 -5.49 -28.39 29.54
C VAL A 107 -6.48 -29.23 28.73
N LEU A 108 -7.56 -28.63 28.23
CA LEU A 108 -8.54 -29.32 27.38
C LEU A 108 -7.87 -29.86 26.09
N LEU A 109 -7.04 -29.05 25.44
CA LEU A 109 -6.31 -29.44 24.23
C LEU A 109 -5.35 -30.60 24.52
N ILE A 110 -4.59 -30.54 25.62
CA ILE A 110 -3.68 -31.60 26.05
C ILE A 110 -4.43 -32.90 26.38
N THR A 111 -5.62 -32.81 27.00
CA THR A 111 -6.44 -33.99 27.29
C THR A 111 -7.10 -34.60 26.05
N LEU A 112 -7.43 -33.79 25.04
CA LEU A 112 -7.95 -34.27 23.75
C LEU A 112 -6.84 -34.84 22.85
N GLN A 113 -5.61 -34.36 23.01
CA GLN A 113 -4.42 -34.81 22.28
C GLN A 113 -3.67 -35.95 22.98
N GLN A 114 -4.33 -36.75 23.84
CA GLN A 114 -3.75 -38.02 24.29
C GLN A 114 -4.14 -39.15 23.34
N PRO A 115 -3.35 -39.45 22.28
CA PRO A 115 -3.43 -40.74 21.64
C PRO A 115 -2.96 -41.78 22.65
N SER A 116 -3.73 -42.85 22.73
CA SER A 116 -3.32 -44.11 23.35
C SER A 116 -1.90 -44.45 22.87
N MET A 117 -1.03 -44.80 23.81
CA MET A 117 0.35 -45.22 23.58
C MET A 117 0.52 -45.96 22.26
N LEU A 118 1.36 -45.44 21.36
CA LEU A 118 2.19 -46.26 20.49
C LEU A 118 3.43 -45.45 20.13
N ASP A 119 4.55 -46.00 20.58
CA ASP A 119 5.93 -45.71 20.25
C ASP A 119 6.10 -45.57 18.72
N LEU A 120 6.60 -44.41 18.27
CA LEU A 120 7.20 -44.19 16.95
C LEU A 120 7.97 -42.87 16.98
N ASP A 121 9.21 -43.01 17.41
CA ASP A 121 10.41 -42.26 17.03
C ASP A 121 10.24 -41.37 15.78
N ILE A 122 9.85 -40.10 15.97
CA ILE A 122 10.05 -39.04 14.96
C ILE A 122 10.43 -37.75 15.71
N GLU A 123 11.71 -37.45 15.65
CA GLU A 123 12.35 -36.19 16.02
C GLU A 123 11.87 -35.08 15.07
N PHE A 124 11.22 -34.04 15.60
CA PHE A 124 10.84 -32.85 14.82
C PHE A 124 11.83 -31.73 15.10
N GLU A 125 12.89 -31.72 14.31
CA GLU A 125 13.81 -30.59 14.12
C GLU A 125 13.08 -29.47 13.37
N SER A 126 13.18 -28.25 13.89
CA SER A 126 12.50 -27.08 13.36
C SER A 126 13.28 -26.51 12.17
N ASP A 127 12.87 -26.84 10.95
CA ASP A 127 13.25 -26.09 9.75
C ASP A 127 12.17 -26.25 8.69
N HIS A 128 11.42 -25.17 8.45
CA HIS A 128 10.46 -25.08 7.36
C HIS A 128 11.01 -24.10 6.32
N GLU A 129 12.01 -24.53 5.57
CA GLU A 129 12.30 -23.97 4.26
C GLU A 129 11.41 -24.68 3.23
N LEU A 130 10.62 -23.89 2.49
CA LEU A 130 9.77 -24.37 1.41
C LEU A 130 10.64 -24.45 0.14
N GLU A 131 11.15 -25.64 -0.18
CA GLU A 131 11.77 -25.89 -1.48
C GLU A 131 10.68 -26.00 -2.56
N LEU A 132 10.50 -24.92 -3.33
CA LEU A 132 9.87 -25.00 -4.64
C LEU A 132 10.98 -25.35 -5.65
N VAL A 133 10.99 -26.61 -6.08
CA VAL A 133 11.89 -27.10 -7.14
C VAL A 133 11.25 -26.77 -8.49
N ASP A 134 11.47 -25.57 -8.97
CA ASP A 134 11.26 -25.18 -10.37
C ASP A 134 12.44 -24.30 -10.79
N ASP A 135 13.25 -24.77 -11.76
CA ASP A 135 14.56 -24.19 -12.10
C ASP A 135 14.46 -22.74 -12.65
N ASP A 136 13.26 -22.29 -13.02
CA ASP A 136 12.99 -20.97 -13.61
C ASP A 136 12.49 -19.92 -12.59
N ILE A 137 12.32 -20.30 -11.31
CA ILE A 137 11.76 -19.43 -10.28
C ILE A 137 12.75 -19.31 -9.11
N GLU A 138 13.41 -18.15 -8.99
CA GLU A 138 14.21 -17.83 -7.81
C GLU A 138 13.28 -17.32 -6.70
N VAL A 139 13.19 -18.08 -5.59
CA VAL A 139 12.33 -17.75 -4.45
C VAL A 139 13.20 -17.35 -3.26
N MET A 140 13.04 -16.12 -2.78
CA MET A 140 13.66 -15.67 -1.53
C MET A 140 12.58 -15.36 -0.50
N THR A 141 12.61 -16.08 0.63
CA THR A 141 11.66 -15.87 1.73
C THR A 141 12.35 -15.20 2.91
N PHE A 142 11.83 -14.06 3.34
CA PHE A 142 12.25 -13.38 4.55
C PHE A 142 11.17 -13.51 5.63
N ASN A 143 11.52 -14.05 6.79
CA ASN A 143 10.62 -14.17 7.94
C ASN A 143 11.05 -13.22 9.06
N SER A 144 10.16 -12.31 9.47
CA SER A 144 10.31 -11.52 10.70
C SER A 144 9.43 -12.11 11.79
N PHE A 145 10.05 -12.76 12.78
CA PHE A 145 9.34 -13.40 13.90
C PHE A 145 8.69 -12.36 14.82
N ASP A 146 9.34 -11.20 15.01
CA ASP A 146 8.86 -10.15 15.92
C ASP A 146 7.61 -9.44 15.36
N ASP A 147 7.52 -9.31 14.03
CA ASP A 147 6.38 -8.69 13.35
C ASP A 147 5.32 -9.70 12.92
N SER A 148 5.51 -11.00 13.19
CA SER A 148 4.65 -12.09 12.69
C SER A 148 4.38 -12.00 11.18
N MET A 149 5.39 -11.59 10.40
CA MET A 149 5.25 -11.29 8.98
C MET A 149 6.25 -12.10 8.15
N SER A 150 5.74 -12.70 7.06
CA SER A 150 6.53 -13.40 6.06
C SER A 150 6.41 -12.66 4.73
N ILE A 151 7.54 -12.29 4.15
CA ILE A 151 7.62 -11.68 2.82
C ILE A 151 8.25 -12.71 1.89
N VAL A 152 7.52 -13.05 0.83
CA VAL A 152 8.00 -13.95 -0.23
C VAL A 152 8.26 -13.12 -1.48
N TRP A 153 9.52 -13.12 -1.94
CA TRP A 153 9.92 -12.54 -3.21
C TRP A 153 10.00 -13.64 -4.26
N LEU A 154 9.29 -13.44 -5.37
CA LEU A 154 9.31 -14.33 -6.52
C LEU A 154 9.93 -13.55 -7.68
N ASP A 155 11.11 -13.94 -8.13
CA ASP A 155 11.67 -13.44 -9.39
C ASP A 155 11.27 -14.40 -10.51
N TYR A 156 10.57 -13.89 -11.52
CA TYR A 156 10.05 -14.67 -12.64
C TYR A 156 10.74 -14.20 -13.92
N SER A 157 11.75 -14.94 -14.36
CA SER A 157 12.37 -14.71 -15.66
C SER A 157 11.55 -15.40 -16.74
N MET A 158 10.62 -14.65 -17.35
CA MET A 158 9.76 -15.15 -18.40
C MET A 158 10.50 -15.07 -19.74
N ASP A 159 11.02 -16.18 -20.28
CA ASP A 159 11.48 -16.23 -21.68
C ASP A 159 10.23 -16.19 -22.59
N LEU A 160 9.71 -14.98 -22.79
CA LEU A 160 8.42 -14.70 -23.43
C LEU A 160 8.44 -14.86 -24.96
N GLN A 161 9.34 -15.70 -25.51
CA GLN A 161 9.65 -15.67 -26.95
C GLN A 161 9.62 -16.99 -27.73
N LYS A 162 9.00 -18.08 -27.24
CA LYS A 162 8.87 -19.29 -28.11
C LYS A 162 7.50 -19.94 -28.26
N ASP A 163 6.58 -19.83 -27.29
CA ASP A 163 5.33 -20.64 -27.38
C ASP A 163 4.11 -19.91 -27.96
N TYR A 164 4.17 -18.60 -28.24
CA TYR A 164 3.06 -17.86 -28.85
C TYR A 164 3.05 -17.86 -30.39
N MET A 165 4.03 -18.49 -31.05
CA MET A 165 4.15 -18.47 -32.53
C MET A 165 3.73 -19.77 -33.24
N GLU A 166 3.40 -20.86 -32.52
CA GLU A 166 2.95 -22.12 -33.16
C GLU A 166 1.42 -22.28 -33.23
N LEU A 167 0.65 -21.38 -32.63
CA LEU A 167 -0.82 -21.49 -32.57
C LEU A 167 -1.57 -20.78 -33.72
N TRP A 168 -0.86 -20.22 -34.70
CA TRP A 168 -1.44 -19.44 -35.81
C TRP A 168 -1.04 -19.90 -37.22
N LEU A 169 -0.53 -21.12 -37.38
CA LEU A 169 -0.30 -21.74 -38.68
C LEU A 169 -0.94 -23.14 -38.74
N ASP A 170 -2.26 -23.15 -38.85
CA ASP A 170 -3.01 -24.17 -39.61
C ASP A 170 -4.18 -23.47 -40.35
#